data_AF-A0A0S7XAE2-F1
#
_entry.id   AF-A0A0S7XAE2-F1
#
_cell.length_a   1.000
_cell.length_b   1.000
_cell.length_c   1.000
_cell.angle_alpha   90.00
_cell.angle_beta   90.00
_cell.angle_gamma   90.00
#
_symmetry.space_group_name_H-M   'P 1'
#
loop_
_entity.id
_entity.type
_entity.pdbx_description
1 polymer ?
#
loop_
_entity_poly.entity_id
_entity_poly.type
_entity_poly.pdbx_seq_one_letter_code
_entity_poly.pdbx_strand_id
1 'polypeptide(L)'
;MRKLSPFLLKVFAFSVGFFLLWLVIGEYALSALAKIVLVPLTVSGYRPTGTEVVGKSIYFTSAVPGQNRRCDVELAPMGFIVFLSLALAFGPMSPSRRLKATGLGFLIMLAFHILYLSLRVLLFSSAGFASSTTYLLRFFVPAAILFPVILWVLLFPVDIFRFARTAPQLRLKVDKCPICGSERADVATHMREAHGTGKKGLKSRAARRYFEAFGEEKKG
;
A
#
# COMPACT_ATOMS: atom_id res chain seq x y z
N MET A 1 16.49 9.16 9.10
CA MET A 1 15.31 9.79 8.46
C MET A 1 15.49 10.28 7.01
N ARG A 2 16.71 10.59 6.51
CA ARG A 2 16.91 11.22 5.18
C ARG A 2 16.42 10.42 3.94
N LYS A 3 16.19 9.10 4.03
CA LYS A 3 15.76 8.26 2.88
C LYS A 3 14.25 8.07 2.73
N LEU A 4 13.45 8.46 3.73
CA LEU A 4 11.97 8.33 3.68
C LEU A 4 11.35 9.42 2.80
N SER A 5 11.87 10.65 2.93
CA SER A 5 11.44 11.83 2.18
C SER A 5 11.48 11.64 0.64
N PRO A 6 12.56 11.13 0.02
CA PRO A 6 12.59 10.98 -1.44
C PRO A 6 11.68 9.86 -1.96
N PHE A 7 11.38 8.83 -1.15
CA PHE A 7 10.44 7.78 -1.55
C PHE A 7 9.01 8.31 -1.56
N LEU A 8 8.58 8.94 -0.46
CA LEU A 8 7.25 9.51 -0.34
C LEU A 8 7.01 10.59 -1.40
N LEU A 9 8.02 11.41 -1.70
CA LEU A 9 7.95 12.40 -2.77
C LEU A 9 7.73 11.77 -4.15
N LYS A 10 8.39 10.64 -4.44
CA LYS A 10 8.17 9.89 -5.69
C LYS A 10 6.77 9.30 -5.77
N VAL A 11 6.30 8.66 -4.69
CA VAL A 11 4.93 8.13 -4.62
C VAL A 11 3.94 9.26 -4.89
N PHE A 12 4.11 10.40 -4.22
CA PHE A 12 3.25 11.57 -4.41
C PHE A 12 3.29 12.07 -5.86
N ALA A 13 4.47 12.26 -6.44
CA ALA A 13 4.61 12.72 -7.83
C ALA A 13 3.95 11.77 -8.83
N PHE A 14 4.14 10.45 -8.66
CA PHE A 14 3.46 9.45 -9.50
C PHE A 14 1.95 9.46 -9.28
N SER A 15 1.48 9.62 -8.04
CA SER A 15 0.05 9.69 -7.74
C SER A 15 -0.61 10.89 -8.41
N VAL A 16 0.03 12.06 -8.37
CA VAL A 16 -0.43 13.25 -9.10
C VAL A 16 -0.45 13.00 -10.60
N GLY A 17 0.63 12.42 -11.16
CA GLY A 17 0.70 12.11 -12.59
C GLY A 17 -0.39 11.15 -13.06
N PHE A 18 -0.61 10.06 -12.32
CA PHE A 18 -1.67 9.09 -12.63
C PHE A 18 -3.07 9.67 -12.41
N PHE A 19 -3.24 10.54 -11.41
CA PHE A 19 -4.50 11.25 -11.22
C PHE A 19 -4.82 12.16 -12.40
N LEU A 20 -3.85 12.95 -12.87
CA LEU A 20 -4.01 13.80 -14.06
C LEU A 20 -4.28 12.96 -15.32
N LEU A 21 -3.57 11.85 -15.50
CA LEU A 21 -3.84 10.91 -16.59
C LEU A 21 -5.27 10.37 -16.50
N TRP A 22 -5.73 10.01 -15.30
CA TRP A 22 -7.09 9.54 -15.06
C TRP A 22 -8.16 10.57 -15.42
N LEU A 23 -7.90 11.87 -15.22
CA LEU A 23 -8.84 12.91 -15.65
C LEU A 23 -9.09 12.89 -17.16
N VAL A 24 -8.12 12.42 -17.96
CA VAL A 24 -8.23 12.34 -19.42
C VAL A 24 -8.83 11.00 -19.85
N ILE A 25 -8.37 9.88 -19.30
CA ILE A 25 -8.74 8.54 -19.78
C ILE A 25 -9.80 7.83 -18.94
N GLY A 26 -10.17 8.40 -17.79
CA GLY A 26 -10.97 7.74 -16.77
C GLY A 26 -12.36 7.37 -17.25
N GLU A 27 -13.03 8.24 -18.00
CA GLU A 27 -14.39 7.98 -18.52
C GLU A 27 -14.40 6.77 -19.49
N TYR A 28 -13.40 6.68 -20.36
CA TYR A 28 -13.23 5.53 -21.26
C TYR A 28 -12.93 4.24 -20.48
N ALA A 29 -12.07 4.32 -19.47
CA ALA A 29 -11.75 3.19 -18.61
C ALA A 29 -12.98 2.70 -17.81
N LEU A 30 -13.79 3.62 -17.28
CA LEU A 30 -15.04 3.30 -16.59
C LEU A 30 -16.08 2.72 -17.54
N SER A 31 -16.15 3.22 -18.78
CA SER A 31 -17.05 2.68 -19.81
C SER A 31 -16.67 1.25 -20.20
N ALA A 32 -15.37 0.96 -20.33
CA ALA A 32 -14.88 -0.39 -20.56
C ALA A 32 -15.17 -1.30 -19.35
N LEU A 33 -14.92 -0.80 -18.13
CA LEU A 33 -15.20 -1.53 -16.89
C LEU A 33 -16.69 -1.86 -16.75
N ALA A 34 -17.59 -0.92 -17.07
CA ALA A 34 -19.03 -1.12 -17.05
C ALA A 34 -19.43 -2.31 -17.92
N LYS A 35 -18.92 -2.36 -19.17
CA LYS A 35 -19.17 -3.47 -20.11
C LYS A 35 -18.65 -4.81 -19.59
N ILE A 36 -17.49 -4.83 -18.94
CA ILE A 36 -16.95 -6.07 -18.35
C ILE A 36 -17.81 -6.53 -17.17
N VAL A 37 -18.27 -5.61 -16.32
CA VAL A 37 -19.15 -5.90 -15.16
C VAL A 37 -20.51 -6.47 -15.61
N LEU A 38 -20.98 -6.18 -16.82
CA LEU A 38 -22.20 -6.79 -17.36
C LEU A 38 -22.13 -8.32 -17.40
N VAL A 39 -20.95 -8.89 -17.64
CA VAL A 39 -20.78 -10.36 -17.75
C VAL A 39 -21.15 -11.08 -16.45
N PRO A 40 -20.49 -10.83 -15.30
CA PRO A 40 -20.85 -11.48 -14.04
C PRO A 40 -22.27 -11.12 -13.57
N LEU A 41 -22.76 -9.92 -13.86
CA LEU A 41 -24.15 -9.55 -13.55
C LEU A 41 -25.16 -10.41 -14.31
N THR A 42 -24.95 -10.60 -15.61
CA THR A 42 -25.80 -11.42 -16.47
C THR A 42 -25.76 -12.88 -16.04
N VAL A 43 -24.57 -13.41 -15.72
CA VAL A 43 -24.40 -14.76 -15.17
C VAL A 43 -25.15 -14.93 -13.85
N SER A 44 -25.22 -13.87 -13.03
CA SER A 44 -25.95 -13.87 -11.75
C SER A 44 -27.46 -13.61 -11.90
N GLY A 45 -27.98 -13.53 -13.13
CA GLY A 45 -29.41 -13.35 -13.40
C GLY A 45 -29.88 -11.89 -13.45
N TYR A 46 -29.01 -10.91 -13.19
CA TYR A 46 -29.33 -9.50 -13.42
C TYR A 46 -29.20 -9.20 -14.91
N ARG A 47 -30.28 -8.75 -15.56
CA ARG A 47 -30.32 -8.47 -17.01
C ARG A 47 -30.38 -6.97 -17.29
N PRO A 48 -29.24 -6.27 -17.22
CA PRO A 48 -29.19 -4.85 -17.55
C PRO A 48 -29.43 -4.66 -19.05
N THR A 49 -30.25 -3.67 -19.37
CA THR A 49 -30.57 -3.24 -20.73
C THR A 49 -29.56 -2.25 -21.29
N GLY A 50 -28.73 -1.66 -20.43
CA GLY A 50 -27.74 -0.69 -20.83
C GLY A 50 -26.86 -0.24 -19.67
N THR A 51 -25.80 0.48 -20.03
CA THR A 51 -24.93 1.15 -19.07
C THR A 51 -24.61 2.55 -19.53
N GLU A 52 -24.60 3.49 -18.60
CA GLU A 52 -24.19 4.87 -18.84
C GLU A 52 -23.15 5.26 -17.81
N VAL A 53 -22.14 6.02 -18.23
CA VAL A 53 -21.14 6.60 -17.32
C VAL A 53 -21.43 8.09 -17.24
N VAL A 54 -21.73 8.59 -16.03
CA VAL A 54 -21.93 10.02 -15.79
C VAL A 54 -20.98 10.44 -14.69
N GLY A 55 -19.93 11.17 -15.07
CA GLY A 55 -18.86 11.59 -14.16
C GLY A 55 -18.13 10.41 -13.51
N LYS A 56 -18.31 10.23 -12.20
CA LYS A 56 -17.64 9.18 -11.40
C LYS A 56 -18.59 8.05 -10.98
N SER A 57 -19.69 7.86 -11.70
CA SER A 57 -20.67 6.82 -11.41
C SER A 57 -21.03 6.05 -12.67
N ILE A 58 -21.23 4.75 -12.52
CA ILE A 58 -21.76 3.87 -13.56
C ILE A 58 -23.24 3.63 -13.24
N TYR A 59 -24.10 3.89 -14.21
CA TYR A 59 -25.52 3.60 -14.16
C TYR A 59 -25.79 2.33 -14.95
N PHE A 60 -26.33 1.32 -14.27
CA PHE A 60 -26.83 0.10 -14.88
C PHE A 60 -28.33 0.24 -15.03
N THR A 61 -28.81 0.30 -16.27
CA THR A 61 -30.25 0.37 -16.56
C THR A 61 -30.82 -1.04 -16.70
N SER A 62 -32.04 -1.24 -16.23
CA SER A 62 -32.78 -2.51 -16.31
C SER A 62 -34.15 -2.25 -16.93
N ALA A 63 -34.65 -3.22 -17.71
CA ALA A 63 -36.02 -3.22 -18.21
C ALA A 63 -37.06 -3.27 -17.08
N VAL A 64 -36.67 -3.78 -15.91
CA VAL A 64 -37.56 -3.92 -14.75
C VAL A 64 -37.65 -2.58 -14.02
N PRO A 65 -38.85 -1.98 -13.89
CA PRO A 65 -39.03 -0.73 -13.16
C PRO A 65 -38.47 -0.82 -11.73
N GLY A 66 -37.71 0.19 -11.31
CA GLY A 66 -37.08 0.24 -9.98
C GLY A 66 -35.78 -0.56 -9.82
N GLN A 67 -35.30 -1.24 -10.87
CA GLN A 67 -34.02 -1.96 -10.85
C GLN A 67 -32.86 -1.22 -11.52
N ASN A 68 -33.06 0.03 -11.94
CA ASN A 68 -31.95 0.90 -12.35
C ASN A 68 -31.04 1.16 -11.14
N ARG A 69 -29.72 0.97 -11.30
CA ARG A 69 -28.77 1.11 -10.21
C ARG A 69 -27.61 2.01 -10.60
N ARG A 70 -27.37 2.99 -9.74
CA ARG A 70 -26.16 3.81 -9.76
C ARG A 70 -25.11 3.16 -8.85
N CYS A 71 -23.91 3.00 -9.36
CA CYS A 71 -22.75 2.58 -8.60
C CYS A 71 -21.65 3.64 -8.70
N ASP A 72 -21.31 4.22 -7.55
CA ASP A 72 -20.16 5.12 -7.47
C ASP A 72 -18.88 4.31 -7.56
N VAL A 73 -17.98 4.77 -8.43
CA VAL A 73 -16.72 4.09 -8.77
C VAL A 73 -15.51 4.82 -8.22
N GLU A 74 -15.68 5.72 -7.25
CA GLU A 74 -14.61 6.58 -6.72
C GLU A 74 -13.41 5.80 -6.14
N LEU A 75 -13.66 4.61 -5.60
CA LEU A 75 -12.63 3.72 -5.06
C LEU A 75 -11.79 3.04 -6.14
N ALA A 76 -12.35 2.85 -7.34
CA ALA A 76 -11.65 2.20 -8.45
C ALA A 76 -10.39 2.95 -8.89
N PRO A 77 -10.45 4.22 -9.31
CA PRO A 77 -9.27 4.93 -9.75
C PRO A 77 -8.26 5.14 -8.64
N MET A 78 -8.71 5.40 -7.40
CA MET A 78 -7.79 5.59 -6.28
C MET A 78 -6.96 4.33 -6.02
N GLY A 79 -7.59 3.14 -6.09
CA GLY A 79 -6.86 1.89 -5.92
C GLY A 79 -5.78 1.67 -6.98
N PHE A 80 -6.12 1.89 -8.26
CA PHE A 80 -5.16 1.80 -9.36
C PHE A 80 -4.02 2.81 -9.24
N ILE A 81 -4.34 4.07 -8.95
CA ILE A 81 -3.37 5.16 -8.80
C ILE A 81 -2.39 4.84 -7.68
N VAL A 82 -2.88 4.42 -6.50
CA VAL A 82 -2.03 4.10 -5.34
C VAL A 82 -1.10 2.93 -5.66
N PHE A 83 -1.61 1.83 -6.19
CA PHE A 83 -0.80 0.67 -6.53
C PHE A 83 0.28 1.00 -7.57
N LEU A 84 -0.09 1.67 -8.67
CA LEU A 84 0.86 2.04 -9.72
C LEU A 84 1.93 3.01 -9.21
N SER A 85 1.54 3.96 -8.35
CA SER A 85 2.47 4.89 -7.71
C SER A 85 3.48 4.15 -6.84
N LEU A 86 3.03 3.19 -6.04
CA LEU A 86 3.90 2.36 -5.20
C LEU A 86 4.83 1.46 -6.03
N ALA A 87 4.30 0.82 -7.07
CA ALA A 87 5.04 -0.06 -7.96
C ALA A 87 6.15 0.68 -8.74
N LEU A 88 5.92 1.94 -9.12
CA LEU A 88 6.91 2.75 -9.85
C LEU A 88 7.89 3.50 -8.94
N ALA A 89 7.47 3.92 -7.74
CA ALA A 89 8.31 4.67 -6.81
C ALA A 89 9.53 3.88 -6.30
N PHE A 90 9.48 2.54 -6.31
CA PHE A 90 10.57 1.69 -5.83
C PHE A 90 11.56 1.27 -6.92
N GLY A 91 12.86 1.36 -6.62
CA GLY A 91 13.95 1.25 -7.59
C GLY A 91 14.74 -0.06 -7.73
N PRO A 92 14.69 -1.08 -6.85
CA PRO A 92 15.73 -2.11 -6.86
C PRO A 92 15.44 -3.33 -7.76
N MET A 93 14.23 -3.49 -8.28
CA MET A 93 13.89 -4.59 -9.20
C MET A 93 14.25 -4.28 -10.65
N SER A 94 14.63 -5.32 -11.40
CA SER A 94 14.84 -5.23 -12.84
C SER A 94 13.56 -4.78 -13.56
N PRO A 95 13.64 -3.98 -14.64
CA PRO A 95 12.47 -3.43 -15.33
C PRO A 95 11.48 -4.52 -15.79
N SER A 96 11.99 -5.65 -16.32
CA SER A 96 11.15 -6.75 -16.79
C SER A 96 10.34 -7.40 -15.66
N ARG A 97 10.96 -7.66 -14.50
CA ARG A 97 10.25 -8.23 -13.34
C ARG A 97 9.23 -7.25 -12.78
N ARG A 98 9.57 -5.96 -12.74
CA ARG A 98 8.66 -4.91 -12.31
C ARG A 98 7.44 -4.82 -13.22
N LEU A 99 7.63 -4.85 -14.53
CA LEU A 99 6.52 -4.79 -15.48
C LEU A 99 5.60 -6.01 -15.34
N LYS A 100 6.17 -7.22 -15.19
CA LYS A 100 5.39 -8.44 -14.93
C LYS A 100 4.59 -8.37 -13.62
N ALA A 101 5.23 -7.95 -12.52
CA ALA A 101 4.57 -7.79 -11.23
C ALA A 101 3.48 -6.71 -11.25
N THR A 102 3.77 -5.57 -11.90
CA THR A 102 2.80 -4.48 -12.07
C THR A 102 1.61 -4.92 -12.91
N GLY A 103 1.86 -5.64 -14.02
CA GLY A 103 0.81 -6.19 -14.88
C GLY A 103 -0.05 -7.22 -14.15
N LEU A 104 0.57 -8.14 -13.40
CA LEU A 104 -0.15 -9.11 -12.57
C LEU A 104 -1.01 -8.40 -11.51
N GLY A 105 -0.45 -7.41 -10.82
CA GLY A 105 -1.20 -6.63 -9.82
C GLY A 105 -2.33 -5.82 -10.43
N PHE A 106 -2.13 -5.25 -11.62
CA PHE A 106 -3.18 -4.57 -12.36
C PHE A 106 -4.35 -5.52 -12.70
N LEU A 107 -4.05 -6.73 -13.19
CA LEU A 107 -5.07 -7.75 -13.47
C LEU A 107 -5.83 -8.18 -12.21
N ILE A 108 -5.11 -8.40 -11.10
CA ILE A 108 -5.72 -8.77 -9.82
C ILE A 108 -6.63 -7.64 -9.31
N MET A 109 -6.20 -6.38 -9.37
CA MET A 109 -7.05 -5.25 -8.99
C MET A 109 -8.25 -5.08 -9.90
N LEU A 110 -8.11 -5.32 -11.21
CA LEU A 110 -9.23 -5.29 -12.14
C LEU A 110 -10.26 -6.36 -11.79
N ALA A 111 -9.83 -7.59 -11.55
CA ALA A 111 -10.72 -8.67 -11.10
C ALA A 111 -11.43 -8.33 -9.78
N PHE A 112 -10.70 -7.79 -8.81
CA PHE A 112 -11.27 -7.33 -7.54
C PHE A 112 -12.32 -6.23 -7.75
N HIS A 113 -12.07 -5.25 -8.63
CA HIS A 113 -13.02 -4.18 -8.93
C HIS A 113 -14.26 -4.68 -9.65
N ILE A 114 -14.12 -5.59 -10.61
CA ILE A 114 -15.25 -6.22 -11.30
C ILE A 114 -16.13 -6.95 -10.28
N LEU A 115 -15.53 -7.75 -9.41
CA LEU A 115 -16.25 -8.46 -8.36
C LEU A 115 -16.95 -7.49 -7.39
N TYR A 116 -16.25 -6.45 -6.93
CA TYR A 116 -16.79 -5.43 -6.04
C TYR A 116 -18.01 -4.72 -6.62
N LEU A 117 -17.93 -4.28 -7.89
CA LEU A 117 -19.03 -3.59 -8.56
C LEU A 117 -20.20 -4.53 -8.82
N SER A 118 -19.92 -5.76 -9.24
CA SER A 118 -20.95 -6.77 -9.46
C SER A 118 -21.72 -7.05 -8.17
N LEU A 119 -20.99 -7.27 -7.06
CA LEU A 119 -21.59 -7.48 -5.75
C LEU A 119 -22.40 -6.27 -5.30
N ARG A 120 -21.89 -5.04 -5.47
CA ARG A 120 -22.65 -3.82 -5.15
C ARG A 120 -23.98 -3.78 -5.88
N VAL A 121 -24.01 -4.03 -7.19
CA VAL A 121 -25.26 -4.00 -7.96
C VAL A 121 -26.23 -5.08 -7.49
N LEU A 122 -25.75 -6.32 -7.31
CA LEU A 122 -26.59 -7.45 -6.88
C LEU A 122 -27.15 -7.25 -5.47
N LEU A 123 -26.38 -6.65 -4.57
CA LEU A 123 -26.73 -6.38 -3.18
C LEU A 123 -27.93 -5.45 -3.01
N PHE A 124 -28.05 -4.47 -3.90
CA PHE A 124 -29.17 -3.55 -3.89
C PHE A 124 -30.36 -4.05 -4.72
N SER A 125 -30.23 -5.16 -5.47
CA SER A 125 -31.36 -5.84 -6.09
C SER A 125 -32.04 -6.72 -5.02
N SER A 126 -33.31 -6.44 -4.72
CA SER A 126 -34.07 -6.90 -3.56
C SER A 126 -34.40 -8.41 -3.49
N ALA A 127 -33.60 -9.29 -4.10
CA ALA A 127 -33.81 -10.73 -4.07
C ALA A 127 -32.97 -11.40 -2.97
N GLY A 128 -33.52 -11.54 -1.76
CA GLY A 128 -33.14 -12.56 -0.76
C GLY A 128 -31.73 -12.55 -0.14
N PHE A 129 -30.76 -11.78 -0.65
CA PHE A 129 -29.36 -11.82 -0.23
C PHE A 129 -28.96 -10.77 0.84
N ALA A 130 -29.93 -10.04 1.40
CA ALA A 130 -29.67 -8.81 2.15
C ALA A 130 -28.91 -8.97 3.48
N SER A 131 -28.94 -10.12 4.17
CA SER A 131 -28.33 -10.23 5.51
C SER A 131 -26.84 -10.59 5.47
N SER A 132 -26.46 -11.72 4.88
CA SER A 132 -25.07 -12.22 4.81
C SER A 132 -24.16 -11.35 3.94
N THR A 133 -24.74 -10.71 2.93
CA THR A 133 -23.99 -10.00 1.89
C THR A 133 -23.73 -8.53 2.26
N THR A 134 -24.53 -7.95 3.17
CA THR A 134 -24.26 -6.64 3.77
C THR A 134 -23.03 -6.65 4.68
N TYR A 135 -22.75 -7.78 5.34
CA TYR A 135 -21.49 -7.98 6.06
C TYR A 135 -20.29 -7.99 5.10
N LEU A 136 -20.41 -8.64 3.93
CA LEU A 136 -19.34 -8.64 2.91
C LEU A 136 -19.01 -7.21 2.46
N LEU A 137 -19.99 -6.34 2.22
CA LEU A 137 -19.73 -4.94 1.85
C LEU A 137 -18.95 -4.16 2.92
N ARG A 138 -19.20 -4.42 4.21
CA ARG A 138 -18.49 -3.78 5.33
C ARG A 138 -17.01 -4.19 5.39
N PHE A 139 -16.66 -5.39 4.93
CA PHE A 139 -15.27 -5.82 4.78
C PHE A 139 -14.66 -5.32 3.47
N PHE A 140 -15.43 -5.34 2.37
CA PHE A 140 -14.94 -4.98 1.04
C PHE A 140 -14.59 -3.50 0.89
N VAL A 141 -15.27 -2.58 1.57
CA VAL A 141 -14.95 -1.13 1.49
C VAL A 141 -13.59 -0.80 2.13
N PRO A 142 -13.31 -1.16 3.39
CA PRO A 142 -11.97 -1.00 3.97
C PRO A 142 -10.90 -1.82 3.24
N ALA A 143 -11.26 -3.04 2.80
CA ALA A 143 -10.36 -3.86 2.01
C ALA A 143 -10.00 -3.16 0.71
N ALA A 144 -10.94 -2.54 -0.02
CA ALA A 144 -10.65 -1.84 -1.27
C ALA A 144 -9.64 -0.69 -1.12
N ILE A 145 -9.61 -0.03 0.05
CA ILE A 145 -8.66 1.05 0.36
C ILE A 145 -7.27 0.48 0.63
N LEU A 146 -7.16 -0.61 1.39
CA LEU A 146 -5.89 -1.21 1.78
C LEU A 146 -5.33 -2.21 0.75
N PHE A 147 -6.19 -2.75 -0.10
CA PHE A 147 -5.86 -3.79 -1.08
C PHE A 147 -4.73 -3.39 -2.03
N PRO A 148 -4.66 -2.16 -2.57
CA PRO A 148 -3.52 -1.69 -3.37
C PRO A 148 -2.19 -1.82 -2.63
N VAL A 149 -2.18 -1.49 -1.33
CA VAL A 149 -0.99 -1.55 -0.49
C VAL A 149 -0.62 -2.99 -0.16
N ILE A 150 -1.60 -3.82 0.21
CA ILE A 150 -1.42 -5.25 0.48
C ILE A 150 -0.89 -5.97 -0.77
N LEU A 151 -1.48 -5.69 -1.93
CA LEU A 151 -1.08 -6.30 -3.19
C LEU A 151 0.32 -5.86 -3.59
N TRP A 152 0.66 -4.59 -3.41
CA TRP A 152 2.03 -4.12 -3.57
C TRP A 152 2.98 -4.87 -2.64
N VAL A 153 2.60 -5.05 -1.37
CA VAL A 153 3.42 -5.79 -0.40
C VAL A 153 3.70 -7.22 -0.86
N LEU A 154 2.67 -7.92 -1.35
CA LEU A 154 2.76 -9.31 -1.80
C LEU A 154 3.57 -9.48 -3.09
N LEU A 155 3.46 -8.53 -4.02
CA LEU A 155 4.12 -8.61 -5.33
C LEU A 155 5.54 -8.04 -5.31
N PHE A 156 5.87 -7.21 -4.33
CA PHE A 156 7.17 -6.56 -4.18
C PHE A 156 7.82 -6.87 -2.81
N PRO A 157 7.92 -8.16 -2.37
CA PRO A 157 8.39 -8.49 -1.02
C PRO A 157 9.85 -8.10 -0.79
N VAL A 158 10.68 -8.23 -1.82
CA VAL A 158 12.10 -7.81 -1.80
C VAL A 158 12.23 -6.33 -1.47
N ASP A 159 11.27 -5.51 -1.89
CA ASP A 159 11.30 -4.06 -1.71
C ASP A 159 11.01 -3.68 -0.25
N ILE A 160 10.07 -4.39 0.40
CA ILE A 160 9.76 -4.22 1.83
C ILE A 160 10.95 -4.67 2.69
N PHE A 161 11.51 -5.85 2.43
CA PHE A 161 12.62 -6.37 3.23
C PHE A 161 13.85 -5.45 3.13
N ARG A 162 14.08 -4.83 1.98
CA ARG A 162 15.17 -3.84 1.82
C ARG A 162 14.84 -2.54 2.54
N PHE A 163 13.61 -2.03 2.41
CA PHE A 163 13.16 -0.84 3.12
C PHE A 163 13.27 -1.00 4.64
N ALA A 164 12.81 -2.14 5.17
CA ALA A 164 12.94 -2.52 6.58
C ALA A 164 14.41 -2.64 7.03
N ARG A 165 15.31 -3.19 6.19
CA ARG A 165 16.75 -3.22 6.48
C ARG A 165 17.39 -1.82 6.48
N THR A 166 16.90 -0.90 5.65
CA THR A 166 17.38 0.49 5.58
C THR A 166 16.68 1.44 6.55
N ALA A 167 15.72 0.96 7.36
CA ALA A 167 15.12 1.69 8.46
C ALA A 167 15.90 1.36 9.76
N PRO A 168 16.95 2.13 10.11
CA PRO A 168 17.81 1.82 11.27
C PRO A 168 17.09 1.86 12.61
N GLN A 169 15.86 2.39 12.67
CA GLN A 169 15.10 2.63 13.90
C GLN A 169 14.54 1.33 14.55
N LEU A 170 14.53 0.20 13.84
CA LEU A 170 13.99 -1.08 14.34
C LEU A 170 15.05 -2.15 14.57
N ARG A 171 16.31 -1.87 14.25
CA ARG A 171 17.40 -2.65 14.82
C ARG A 171 17.72 -2.03 16.16
N LEU A 172 17.19 -2.63 17.23
CA LEU A 172 17.88 -2.64 18.52
C LEU A 172 19.29 -3.13 18.20
N LYS A 173 20.20 -2.19 17.97
CA LYS A 173 21.58 -2.48 17.63
C LYS A 173 22.19 -2.89 18.96
N VAL A 174 22.08 -4.18 19.25
CA VAL A 174 22.68 -4.77 20.43
C VAL A 174 24.17 -4.75 20.17
N ASP A 175 24.81 -3.66 20.57
CA ASP A 175 26.25 -3.50 20.47
C ASP A 175 26.87 -4.21 21.68
N LYS A 176 28.03 -4.85 21.47
CA LYS A 176 28.80 -5.44 22.56
C LYS A 176 29.59 -4.34 23.26
N CYS A 177 29.47 -4.26 24.58
CA CYS A 177 30.33 -3.41 25.38
C CYS A 177 31.81 -3.84 25.17
N PRO A 178 32.70 -2.94 24.72
CA PRO A 178 34.09 -3.31 24.45
C PRO A 178 34.92 -3.54 25.73
N ILE A 179 34.36 -3.26 26.91
CA ILE A 179 35.03 -3.47 28.20
C ILE A 179 34.67 -4.84 28.78
N CYS A 180 33.38 -5.18 28.84
CA CYS A 180 32.90 -6.40 29.51
C CYS A 180 32.28 -7.44 28.56
N GLY A 181 32.16 -7.13 27.27
CA GLY A 181 31.56 -8.02 26.27
C GLY A 181 30.03 -8.14 26.34
N SER A 182 29.37 -7.46 27.29
CA SER A 182 27.92 -7.56 27.45
C SER A 182 27.17 -6.94 26.27
N GLU A 183 26.19 -7.68 25.76
CA GLU A 183 25.31 -7.26 24.68
C GLU A 183 24.22 -6.35 25.23
N ARG A 184 24.21 -5.07 24.83
CA ARG A 184 23.26 -4.06 25.34
C ARG A 184 22.70 -3.21 24.21
N ALA A 185 21.43 -2.85 24.32
CA ALA A 185 20.75 -1.93 23.40
C ALA A 185 21.31 -0.51 23.44
N ASP A 186 21.81 -0.08 24.60
CA ASP A 186 22.46 1.20 24.81
C ASP A 186 23.79 0.99 25.56
N VAL A 187 24.83 0.74 24.77
CA VAL A 187 26.20 0.53 25.29
C VAL A 187 26.75 1.78 25.95
N ALA A 188 26.35 2.98 25.51
CA ALA A 188 26.86 4.22 26.08
C ALA A 188 26.36 4.43 27.53
N THR A 189 25.07 4.21 27.77
CA THR A 189 24.48 4.26 29.11
C THR A 189 25.05 3.16 30.00
N HIS A 190 25.14 1.93 29.47
CA HIS A 190 25.80 0.83 30.18
C HIS A 190 27.25 1.14 30.56
N MET A 191 28.04 1.74 29.67
CA MET A 191 29.43 2.11 29.97
C MET A 191 29.53 3.19 31.04
N ARG A 192 28.58 4.14 31.09
CA ARG A 192 28.55 5.16 32.15
C ARG A 192 28.17 4.56 33.51
N GLU A 193 27.19 3.66 33.54
CA GLU A 193 26.69 3.07 34.78
C GLU A 193 27.60 1.96 35.32
N ALA A 194 28.01 1.02 34.47
CA ALA A 194 28.80 -0.15 34.88
C ALA A 194 30.31 0.12 34.90
N HIS A 195 30.80 1.13 34.17
CA HIS A 195 32.24 1.40 34.02
C HIS A 195 32.65 2.87 34.27
N GLY A 196 31.68 3.79 34.51
CA GLY A 196 31.94 5.23 34.65
C GLY A 196 32.28 5.69 36.06
N THR A 197 32.12 4.86 37.09
CA THR A 197 32.37 5.22 38.50
C THR A 197 33.85 5.29 38.89
N GLY A 198 34.77 4.88 38.00
CA GLY A 198 36.21 5.01 38.23
C GLY A 198 36.89 5.73 37.07
N LYS A 199 37.69 6.77 37.37
CA LYS A 199 38.59 7.47 36.42
C LYS A 199 39.48 6.55 35.55
N LYS A 200 39.50 5.24 35.77
CA LYS A 200 40.23 4.22 34.99
C LYS A 200 39.40 3.60 33.86
N GLY A 201 38.08 3.42 33.98
CA GLY A 201 37.26 2.71 32.97
C GLY A 201 37.14 3.48 31.65
N LEU A 202 36.88 4.79 31.74
CA LEU A 202 36.82 5.72 30.61
C LEU A 202 38.19 6.09 30.02
N LYS A 203 39.29 5.83 30.75
CA LYS A 203 40.66 5.99 30.23
C LYS A 203 41.15 4.77 29.44
N SER A 204 40.41 3.67 29.43
CA SER A 204 40.78 2.51 28.63
C SER A 204 40.83 2.88 27.14
N ARG A 205 41.86 2.42 26.44
CA ARG A 205 42.05 2.67 25.00
C ARG A 205 40.85 2.18 24.20
N ALA A 206 40.17 1.14 24.68
CA ALA A 206 38.95 0.58 24.10
C ALA A 206 37.74 1.51 24.24
N ALA A 207 37.49 2.06 25.45
CA ALA A 207 36.41 3.03 25.65
C ALA A 207 36.63 4.30 24.83
N ARG A 208 37.87 4.80 24.82
CA ARG A 208 38.23 6.01 24.07
C ARG A 208 38.05 5.82 22.56
N ARG A 209 38.50 4.70 22.00
CA ARG A 209 38.25 4.36 20.57
C ARG A 209 36.77 4.20 20.26
N TYR A 210 35.97 3.66 21.17
CA TYR A 210 34.53 3.53 20.98
C TYR A 210 33.84 4.91 20.93
N PHE A 211 34.14 5.80 21.88
CA PHE A 211 33.61 7.17 21.85
C PHE A 211 34.21 8.04 20.73
N GLU A 212 35.43 7.79 20.25
CA GLU A 212 35.99 8.45 19.07
C GLU A 212 35.33 7.96 17.76
N ALA A 213 34.95 6.68 17.67
CA ALA A 213 34.33 6.10 16.49
C ALA A 213 32.80 6.27 16.43
N PHE A 214 32.13 6.39 17.59
CA PHE A 214 30.67 6.37 17.72
C PHE A 214 30.09 7.48 18.61
N GLY A 215 30.93 8.25 19.30
CA GLY A 215 30.50 9.34 20.18
C GLY A 215 30.39 10.67 19.46
N GLU A 216 29.25 11.32 19.70
CA GLU A 216 28.86 12.62 19.17
C GLU A 216 29.94 13.69 19.38
N GLU A 217 30.12 14.53 18.34
CA GLU A 217 30.72 15.85 18.45
C GLU A 217 30.23 16.51 19.74
N LYS A 218 31.18 16.81 20.63
CA LYS A 218 30.91 17.73 21.73
C LYS A 218 30.34 19.00 21.11
N LYS A 219 29.04 19.24 21.30
CA LYS A 219 28.49 20.58 21.24
C LYS A 219 29.22 21.39 22.32
N GLY A 220 30.24 22.12 21.89
CA GLY A 220 30.70 23.32 22.57
C GLY A 220 29.67 24.43 22.39
#